data_AF-A0A0R3LIB0-F1
#
_entry.id   AF-A0A0R3LIB0-F1
#
_cell.length_a   1.000
_cell.length_b   1.000
_cell.length_c   1.000
_cell.angle_alpha   90.00
_cell.angle_beta   90.00
_cell.angle_gamma   90.00
#
_symmetry.space_group_name_H-M   'P 1'
#
loop_
_entity.id
_entity.type
_entity.pdbx_description
1 polymer ?
#
loop_
_entity_poly.entity_id
_entity_poly.type
_entity_poly.pdbx_seq_one_letter_code
_entity_poly.pdbx_strand_id
1 'polypeptide(L)'
;MTFIHVMTPQGRLMSDQRRVLAKTLTDAVLMPEVGKLTPEARRGYQVHFAERPLDMIAHGGELLSDTPSDVMVLDVVVMDCCWTREDRATVIRNIHSALAAACGMKAPSPAWWINFRIIEEGSWGSRGGVLSFIDLLEHGASHFSPERAAAIRTALAVKYER
;
A
#
# COMPACT_ATOMS: atom_id res chain seq x y z
N MET A 1 -5.57 -1.27 -8.99
CA MET A 1 -4.89 0.05 -8.89
C MET A 1 -4.76 0.39 -7.43
N THR A 2 -3.59 0.87 -7.02
CA THR A 2 -3.25 0.98 -5.61
C THR A 2 -2.42 2.24 -5.39
N PHE A 3 -2.70 3.00 -4.33
CA PHE A 3 -1.79 4.06 -3.88
C PHE A 3 -1.37 3.86 -2.43
N ILE A 4 -0.15 4.29 -2.14
CA ILE A 4 0.46 4.23 -0.83
C ILE A 4 0.94 5.65 -0.51
N HIS A 5 0.24 6.34 0.39
CA HIS A 5 0.73 7.58 0.96
C HIS A 5 1.67 7.27 2.11
N VAL A 6 2.81 7.95 2.15
CA VAL A 6 3.81 7.85 3.22
C VAL A 6 3.98 9.24 3.82
N MET A 7 3.46 9.44 5.02
CA MET A 7 3.63 10.66 5.80
C MET A 7 4.77 10.48 6.80
N THR A 8 5.74 11.40 6.76
CA THR A 8 6.86 11.44 7.73
C THR A 8 7.12 12.86 8.21
N PRO A 9 7.82 13.02 9.34
CA PRO A 9 8.51 14.27 9.64
C PRO A 9 9.44 14.69 8.50
N GLN A 10 9.64 15.99 8.34
CA GLN A 10 10.60 16.54 7.38
C GLN A 10 12.01 16.04 7.65
N GLY A 11 12.71 15.66 6.57
CA GLY A 11 14.08 15.16 6.67
C GLY A 11 14.23 13.76 7.29
N ARG A 12 13.13 13.10 7.68
CA ARG A 12 13.18 11.75 8.28
C ARG A 12 13.62 10.67 7.29
N LEU A 13 13.28 10.83 6.00
CA LEU A 13 13.65 9.92 4.91
C LEU A 13 14.52 10.65 3.88
N MET A 14 15.70 10.10 3.64
CA MET A 14 16.62 10.59 2.61
C MET A 14 16.13 10.20 1.20
N SER A 15 16.64 10.89 0.17
CA SER A 15 16.30 10.60 -1.24
C SER A 15 16.52 9.13 -1.62
N ASP A 16 17.64 8.54 -1.21
CA ASP A 16 17.95 7.13 -1.52
C ASP A 16 17.04 6.15 -0.78
N GLN A 17 16.65 6.48 0.45
CA GLN A 17 15.66 5.69 1.20
C GLN A 17 14.31 5.74 0.50
N ARG A 18 13.86 6.93 0.05
CA ARG A 18 12.62 7.07 -0.74
C ARG A 18 12.68 6.29 -2.04
N ARG A 19 13.83 6.25 -2.73
CA ARG A 19 14.02 5.47 -3.95
C ARG A 19 13.86 3.96 -3.70
N VAL A 20 14.46 3.45 -2.63
CA VAL A 20 14.31 2.05 -2.23
C VAL A 20 12.86 1.76 -1.85
N LEU A 21 12.26 2.62 -1.02
CA LEU A 21 10.89 2.49 -0.53
C LEU A 21 9.85 2.53 -1.66
N ALA A 22 10.02 3.38 -2.67
CA ALA A 22 9.10 3.42 -3.81
C ALA A 22 8.96 2.03 -4.47
N LYS A 23 10.06 1.30 -4.57
CA LYS A 23 10.06 -0.08 -5.08
C LYS A 23 9.52 -1.08 -4.07
N THR A 24 10.04 -1.09 -2.86
CA THR A 24 9.74 -2.15 -1.88
C THR A 24 8.33 -2.04 -1.31
N LEU A 25 7.79 -0.82 -1.15
CA LEU A 25 6.39 -0.61 -0.76
C LEU A 25 5.43 -1.06 -1.86
N THR A 26 5.77 -0.82 -3.14
CA THR A 26 5.00 -1.37 -4.26
C THR A 26 4.98 -2.90 -4.20
N ASP A 27 6.14 -3.53 -3.97
CA ASP A 27 6.25 -5.00 -3.92
C ASP A 27 5.50 -5.60 -2.72
N ALA A 28 5.48 -4.89 -1.59
CA ALA A 28 4.81 -5.30 -0.38
C ALA A 28 3.29 -5.49 -0.55
N VAL A 29 2.66 -4.70 -1.43
CA VAL A 29 1.23 -4.81 -1.76
C VAL A 29 1.00 -5.67 -2.99
N LEU A 30 1.86 -5.55 -4.00
CA LEU A 30 1.70 -6.24 -5.27
C LEU A 30 1.79 -7.76 -5.13
N MET A 31 2.73 -8.26 -4.32
CA MET A 31 2.89 -9.71 -4.16
C MET A 31 1.61 -10.37 -3.60
N PRO A 32 0.99 -9.89 -2.50
CA PRO A 32 -0.27 -10.46 -2.04
C PRO A 32 -1.48 -10.18 -2.96
N GLU A 33 -1.52 -9.03 -3.65
CA GLU A 33 -2.63 -8.68 -4.55
C GLU A 33 -2.68 -9.60 -5.78
N VAL A 34 -1.51 -9.81 -6.39
CA VAL A 34 -1.35 -10.39 -7.72
C VAL A 34 -0.83 -11.83 -7.68
N GLY A 35 -0.13 -12.21 -6.61
CA GLY A 35 0.49 -13.53 -6.42
C GLY A 35 1.89 -13.68 -7.02
N LYS A 36 2.41 -12.66 -7.71
CA LYS A 36 3.77 -12.64 -8.28
C LYS A 36 4.24 -11.21 -8.58
N LEU A 37 5.55 -10.98 -8.60
CA LEU A 37 6.13 -9.70 -9.00
C LEU A 37 6.31 -9.63 -10.52
N THR A 38 5.53 -8.80 -11.20
CA THR A 38 5.68 -8.54 -12.64
C THR A 38 5.83 -7.04 -12.93
N PRO A 39 6.74 -6.62 -13.83
CA PRO A 39 6.89 -5.21 -14.21
C PRO A 39 5.60 -4.57 -14.73
N GLU A 40 4.76 -5.35 -15.41
CA GLU A 40 3.52 -4.89 -16.01
C GLU A 40 2.49 -4.50 -14.93
N ALA A 41 2.33 -5.31 -13.89
CA ALA A 41 1.42 -5.04 -12.79
C ALA A 41 1.83 -3.80 -11.97
N ARG A 42 3.15 -3.54 -11.83
CA ARG A 42 3.67 -2.37 -11.09
C ARG A 42 3.13 -1.04 -11.60
N ARG A 43 2.75 -0.95 -12.87
CA ARG A 43 2.19 0.29 -13.46
C ARG A 43 0.89 0.74 -12.80
N GLY A 44 0.19 -0.17 -12.12
CA GLY A 44 -1.03 0.14 -11.38
C GLY A 44 -0.83 0.72 -9.99
N TYR A 45 0.42 0.92 -9.56
CA TYR A 45 0.78 1.31 -8.19
C TYR A 45 1.42 2.69 -8.16
N GLN A 46 1.12 3.45 -7.12
CA GLN A 46 1.75 4.74 -6.85
C GLN A 46 2.19 4.83 -5.38
N VAL A 47 3.38 5.41 -5.16
CA VAL A 47 3.88 5.72 -3.81
C VAL A 47 4.11 7.22 -3.72
N HIS A 48 3.47 7.87 -2.76
CA HIS A 48 3.49 9.31 -2.59
C HIS A 48 4.12 9.63 -1.24
N PHE A 49 5.24 10.36 -1.26
CA PHE A 49 5.92 10.80 -0.03
C PHE A 49 5.46 12.21 0.32
N ALA A 50 4.95 12.40 1.53
CA ALA A 50 4.53 13.68 2.06
C ALA A 50 5.25 13.96 3.38
N GLU A 51 5.94 15.08 3.47
CA GLU A 51 6.67 15.47 4.68
C GLU A 51 5.95 16.58 5.42
N ARG A 52 5.96 16.53 6.76
CA ARG A 52 5.40 17.56 7.63
C ARG A 52 6.45 18.09 8.63
N PRO A 53 6.49 19.40 8.89
CA PRO A 53 7.25 19.97 10.00
C PRO A 53 6.91 19.32 11.35
N LEU A 54 7.83 19.37 12.32
CA LEU A 54 7.66 18.74 13.64
C LEU A 54 6.55 19.39 14.47
N ASP A 55 6.28 20.67 14.28
CA ASP A 55 5.18 21.42 14.91
C ASP A 55 3.82 21.20 14.22
N MET A 56 3.76 20.37 13.18
CA MET A 56 2.53 19.97 12.48
C MET A 56 2.16 18.50 12.71
N ILE A 57 2.90 17.79 13.56
CA ILE A 57 2.60 16.41 13.93
C ILE A 57 2.51 16.35 15.46
N ALA A 58 1.43 15.76 15.96
CA ALA A 58 1.28 15.43 17.38
C ALA A 58 1.27 13.91 17.56
N HIS A 59 1.91 13.42 18.62
CA HIS A 59 1.90 12.01 19.00
C HIS A 59 1.68 11.92 20.51
N GLY A 60 0.68 11.13 20.94
CA GLY A 60 0.34 11.01 22.36
C GLY A 60 -0.24 12.28 22.99
N GLY A 61 -0.70 13.26 22.18
CA GLY A 61 -1.24 14.53 22.66
C GLY A 61 -0.22 15.69 22.73
N GLU A 62 1.04 15.45 22.36
CA GLU A 62 2.11 16.45 22.34
C GLU A 62 2.67 16.64 20.94
N LEU A 63 3.10 17.86 20.58
CA LEU A 63 3.76 18.13 19.30
C LEU A 63 5.16 17.49 19.28
N LEU A 64 5.60 17.01 18.11
CA LEU A 64 6.95 16.45 17.98
C LEU A 64 8.06 17.49 18.15
N SER A 65 7.74 18.78 17.98
CA SER A 65 8.65 19.88 18.30
C SER A 65 8.99 19.95 19.78
N ASP A 66 8.06 19.52 20.64
CA ASP A 66 8.16 19.62 22.09
C ASP A 66 8.67 18.29 22.67
N THR A 67 8.10 17.17 22.20
CA THR A 67 8.48 15.81 22.60
C THR A 67 8.77 14.96 21.36
N PRO A 68 10.05 14.86 20.94
CA PRO A 68 10.42 14.10 19.75
C PRO A 68 10.05 12.61 19.82
N SER A 69 9.53 12.07 18.72
CA SER A 69 9.20 10.65 18.56
C SER A 69 9.38 10.21 17.11
N ASP A 70 9.79 8.95 16.88
CA ASP A 70 9.95 8.40 15.53
C ASP A 70 8.60 7.90 14.98
N VAL A 71 7.85 8.82 14.37
CA VAL A 71 6.53 8.55 13.81
C VAL A 71 6.55 8.48 12.29
N MET A 72 5.71 7.60 11.75
CA MET A 72 5.37 7.54 10.33
C MET A 72 3.92 7.08 10.22
N VAL A 73 3.17 7.63 9.27
CA VAL A 73 1.82 7.14 8.97
C VAL A 73 1.75 6.79 7.50
N LEU A 74 1.37 5.55 7.22
CA LEU A 74 1.12 5.09 5.87
C LEU A 74 -0.36 4.80 5.67
N ASP A 75 -0.87 5.19 4.52
CA ASP A 75 -2.23 4.91 4.10
C ASP A 75 -2.20 4.18 2.76
N VAL A 76 -2.56 2.91 2.81
CA VAL A 76 -2.59 1.99 1.68
C VAL A 76 -4.03 1.86 1.24
N VAL A 77 -4.31 2.25 0.00
CA VAL A 77 -5.65 2.18 -0.57
C VAL A 77 -5.62 1.28 -1.78
N VAL A 78 -6.44 0.24 -1.71
CA VAL A 78 -6.54 -0.83 -2.71
C VAL A 78 -7.97 -0.94 -3.22
N MET A 79 -8.12 -1.33 -4.47
CA MET A 79 -9.41 -1.81 -4.99
C MET A 79 -9.79 -3.14 -4.31
N ASP A 80 -11.09 -3.38 -4.14
CA ASP A 80 -11.56 -4.67 -3.67
C ASP A 80 -11.30 -5.77 -4.71
N CYS A 81 -10.59 -6.81 -4.29
CA CYS A 81 -10.25 -7.95 -5.13
C CYS A 81 -10.04 -9.20 -4.26
N CYS A 82 -10.91 -9.48 -3.29
CA CYS A 82 -10.74 -10.62 -2.37
C CYS A 82 -9.57 -10.45 -1.39
N TRP A 83 -9.55 -9.34 -0.65
CA TRP A 83 -8.58 -9.12 0.43
C TRP A 83 -9.03 -9.81 1.73
N THR A 84 -8.39 -10.94 2.08
CA THR A 84 -8.64 -11.61 3.36
C THR A 84 -7.96 -10.87 4.52
N ARG A 85 -8.31 -11.23 5.76
CA ARG A 85 -7.60 -10.71 6.94
C ARG A 85 -6.10 -11.05 6.90
N GLU A 86 -5.75 -12.23 6.41
CA GLU A 86 -4.35 -12.67 6.35
C GLU A 86 -3.56 -11.96 5.24
N ASP A 87 -4.19 -11.69 4.10
CA ASP A 87 -3.57 -10.88 3.04
C ASP A 87 -3.22 -9.49 3.57
N ARG A 88 -4.17 -8.84 4.26
CA ARG A 88 -3.95 -7.52 4.88
C ARG A 88 -2.83 -7.55 5.91
N ALA A 89 -2.81 -8.58 6.77
CA ALA A 89 -1.75 -8.76 7.76
C ALA A 89 -0.38 -8.95 7.09
N THR A 90 -0.32 -9.70 6.00
CA THR A 90 0.90 -9.92 5.21
C THR A 90 1.41 -8.61 4.61
N VAL A 91 0.52 -7.81 3.99
CA VAL A 91 0.90 -6.50 3.45
C VAL A 91 1.47 -5.60 4.54
N ILE A 92 0.80 -5.49 5.69
CA ILE A 92 1.25 -4.67 6.82
C ILE A 92 2.64 -5.10 7.31
N ARG A 93 2.87 -6.41 7.48
CA ARG A 93 4.20 -6.95 7.86
C ARG A 93 5.27 -6.62 6.82
N ASN A 94 4.96 -6.79 5.54
CA ASN A 94 5.89 -6.50 4.45
C ASN A 94 6.28 -5.02 4.41
N ILE A 95 5.31 -4.12 4.61
CA ILE A 95 5.55 -2.67 4.67
C ILE A 95 6.43 -2.31 5.86
N HIS A 96 6.14 -2.81 7.07
CA HIS A 96 7.00 -2.59 8.23
C HIS A 96 8.43 -3.09 8.01
N SER A 97 8.59 -4.27 7.39
CA SER A 97 9.91 -4.81 7.04
C SER A 97 10.65 -3.91 6.05
N ALA A 98 9.96 -3.44 5.01
CA ALA A 98 10.52 -2.52 4.02
C ALA A 98 10.96 -1.18 4.65
N LEU A 99 10.16 -0.61 5.54
CA LEU A 99 10.48 0.62 6.27
C LEU A 99 11.69 0.43 7.19
N ALA A 100 11.70 -0.64 7.98
CA ALA A 100 12.80 -0.93 8.90
C ALA A 100 14.11 -1.12 8.12
N ALA A 101 14.08 -1.90 7.03
CA ALA A 101 15.23 -2.13 6.19
C ALA A 101 15.77 -0.83 5.55
N ALA A 102 14.89 0.01 4.99
CA ALA A 102 15.29 1.29 4.39
C ALA A 102 15.85 2.27 5.43
N CYS A 103 15.35 2.21 6.67
CA CYS A 103 15.83 3.03 7.78
C CYS A 103 17.08 2.46 8.48
N GLY A 104 17.57 1.28 8.09
CA GLY A 104 18.69 0.61 8.76
C GLY A 104 18.36 0.13 10.18
N MET A 105 17.08 -0.12 10.47
CA MET A 105 16.57 -0.50 11.78
C MET A 105 16.33 -2.01 11.86
N LYS A 106 16.60 -2.62 13.02
CA LYS A 106 16.36 -4.06 13.26
C LYS A 106 14.87 -4.41 13.36
N ALA A 107 14.05 -3.45 13.78
CA ALA A 107 12.61 -3.59 13.96
C ALA A 107 11.93 -2.25 13.65
N PRO A 108 10.66 -2.25 13.22
CA PRO A 108 9.89 -1.02 13.04
C PRO A 108 9.67 -0.31 14.37
N SER A 109 9.55 1.03 14.33
CA SER A 109 9.13 1.81 15.50
C SER A 109 7.68 1.47 15.87
N PRO A 110 7.33 1.41 17.17
CA PRO A 110 5.95 1.20 17.61
C PRO A 110 5.01 2.36 17.23
N ALA A 111 5.55 3.54 16.94
CA ALA A 111 4.79 4.72 16.50
C ALA A 111 4.66 4.83 14.97
N TRP A 112 5.05 3.78 14.23
CA TRP A 112 4.75 3.68 12.80
C TRP A 112 3.41 3.00 12.62
N TRP A 113 2.46 3.70 11.99
CA TRP A 113 1.09 3.22 11.82
C TRP A 113 0.77 3.04 10.34
N ILE A 114 0.05 1.96 10.02
CA ILE A 114 -0.38 1.64 8.67
C ILE A 114 -1.89 1.46 8.67
N ASN A 115 -2.58 2.25 7.87
CA ASN A 115 -3.96 2.03 7.49
C ASN A 115 -4.00 1.25 6.18
N PHE A 116 -4.80 0.18 6.13
CA PHE A 116 -5.09 -0.57 4.92
C PHE A 116 -6.58 -0.44 4.61
N ARG A 117 -6.92 0.31 3.57
CA ARG A 117 -8.29 0.62 3.17
C ARG A 117 -8.61 -0.07 1.86
N ILE A 118 -9.67 -0.87 1.89
CA ILE A 118 -10.27 -1.44 0.69
C ILE A 118 -11.37 -0.49 0.27
N ILE A 119 -11.32 0.00 -0.96
CA ILE A 119 -12.42 0.76 -1.54
C ILE A 119 -13.27 -0.15 -2.41
N GLU A 120 -14.56 0.18 -2.49
CA GLU A 120 -15.52 -0.61 -3.25
C GLU A 120 -15.22 -0.59 -4.74
N GLU A 121 -15.58 -1.69 -5.41
CA GLU A 121 -15.54 -1.79 -6.86
C GLU A 121 -16.26 -0.59 -7.51
N GLY A 122 -15.65 -0.03 -8.56
CA GLY A 122 -16.18 1.16 -9.23
C GLY A 122 -15.83 2.51 -8.58
N SER A 123 -15.16 2.51 -7.41
CA SER A 123 -14.71 3.75 -6.74
C SER A 123 -13.36 4.28 -7.26
N TRP A 124 -12.79 3.65 -8.29
CA TRP A 124 -11.53 4.04 -8.91
C TRP A 124 -11.75 4.47 -10.37
N GLY A 125 -11.01 5.48 -10.83
CA GLY A 125 -11.06 5.93 -12.23
C GLY A 125 -9.68 6.15 -12.84
N SER A 126 -9.57 5.95 -14.15
CA SER A 126 -8.40 6.28 -14.96
C SER A 126 -8.79 6.43 -16.43
N ARG A 127 -8.07 7.28 -17.17
CA ARG A 127 -8.33 7.53 -18.61
C ARG A 127 -9.78 7.91 -18.93
N GLY A 128 -10.45 8.60 -18.01
CA GLY A 128 -11.83 9.07 -18.17
C GLY A 128 -12.92 8.02 -17.89
N GLY A 129 -12.56 6.81 -17.48
CA GLY A 129 -13.50 5.75 -17.12
C GLY A 129 -13.37 5.30 -15.66
N VAL A 130 -14.42 4.66 -15.17
CA VAL A 130 -14.38 3.87 -13.94
C VAL A 130 -13.60 2.58 -14.22
N LEU A 131 -12.74 2.17 -13.29
CA LEU A 131 -12.01 0.92 -13.39
C LEU A 131 -12.74 -0.19 -12.65
N SER A 132 -12.79 -1.35 -13.29
CA SER A 132 -13.21 -2.61 -12.68
C SER A 132 -12.03 -3.56 -12.53
N PHE A 133 -11.96 -4.26 -11.39
CA PHE A 133 -10.99 -5.34 -11.21
C PHE A 133 -11.30 -6.54 -12.12
N ILE A 134 -12.56 -6.75 -12.50
CA ILE A 134 -12.97 -7.78 -13.47
C ILE A 134 -12.35 -7.46 -14.83
N ASP A 135 -12.48 -6.22 -15.32
CA ASP A 135 -11.86 -5.78 -16.58
C ASP A 135 -10.34 -5.95 -16.55
N LEU A 136 -9.70 -5.65 -15.41
CA LEU A 136 -8.26 -5.85 -15.23
C LEU A 136 -7.86 -7.32 -15.35
N LEU A 137 -8.67 -8.24 -14.82
CA LEU A 137 -8.44 -9.68 -14.95
C LEU A 137 -8.68 -10.19 -16.37
N GLU A 138 -9.62 -9.62 -17.12
CA GLU A 138 -9.87 -10.02 -18.51
C GLU A 138 -8.73 -9.60 -19.44
N HIS A 139 -8.28 -8.34 -19.32
CA HIS A 139 -7.24 -7.80 -20.19
C HIS A 139 -5.81 -8.08 -19.69
N GLY A 140 -5.67 -8.52 -18.44
CA GLY A 140 -4.39 -8.65 -17.74
C GLY A 140 -4.23 -9.94 -16.95
N ALA A 141 -4.99 -11.00 -17.24
CA ALA A 141 -4.93 -12.29 -16.54
C ALA A 141 -3.49 -12.82 -16.39
N SER A 142 -2.65 -12.65 -17.41
CA SER A 142 -1.25 -13.09 -17.42
C SER A 142 -0.39 -12.40 -16.37
N HIS A 143 -0.81 -11.25 -15.83
CA HIS A 143 -0.10 -10.55 -14.76
C HIS A 143 -0.31 -11.20 -13.40
N PHE A 144 -1.37 -11.98 -13.21
CA PHE A 144 -1.74 -12.65 -11.97
C PHE A 144 -1.20 -14.09 -11.93
N SER A 145 -1.07 -14.65 -10.72
CA SER A 145 -0.99 -16.11 -10.60
C SER A 145 -2.36 -16.72 -10.94
N PRO A 146 -2.44 -17.92 -11.51
CA PRO A 146 -3.71 -18.57 -11.84
C PRO A 146 -4.64 -18.71 -10.63
N GLU A 147 -4.08 -19.08 -9.48
CA GLU A 147 -4.81 -19.27 -8.23
C GLU A 147 -5.39 -17.95 -7.73
N ARG A 148 -4.59 -16.88 -7.81
CA ARG A 148 -5.02 -15.55 -7.37
C ARG A 148 -6.11 -15.00 -8.28
N ALA A 149 -5.96 -15.12 -9.59
CA ALA A 149 -7.00 -14.72 -10.55
C ALA A 149 -8.33 -15.46 -10.30
N ALA A 150 -8.29 -16.77 -10.07
CA ALA A 150 -9.48 -17.58 -9.78
C ALA A 150 -10.17 -17.18 -8.47
N ALA A 151 -9.39 -16.92 -7.42
CA ALA A 151 -9.92 -16.47 -6.12
C ALA A 151 -10.64 -15.12 -6.25
N ILE A 152 -10.03 -14.16 -6.98
CA ILE A 152 -10.61 -12.84 -7.19
C ILE A 152 -11.93 -12.94 -7.95
N ARG A 153 -11.97 -13.69 -9.06
CA ARG A 153 -13.21 -13.87 -9.85
C ARG A 153 -14.34 -14.43 -8.99
N THR A 154 -14.05 -15.48 -8.21
CA THR A 154 -15.02 -16.10 -7.31
C THR A 154 -15.58 -15.10 -6.30
N ALA A 155 -14.70 -14.32 -5.65
CA ALA A 155 -15.12 -13.38 -4.62
C ALA A 155 -15.95 -12.22 -5.17
N LEU A 156 -15.56 -11.67 -6.32
CA LEU A 156 -16.27 -10.53 -6.91
C LEU A 156 -17.64 -10.94 -7.46
N ALA A 157 -17.77 -12.10 -8.08
CA ALA A 157 -19.06 -12.64 -8.51
C ALA A 157 -20.03 -12.76 -7.32
N VAL A 158 -19.55 -13.29 -6.18
CA VAL A 158 -20.38 -13.42 -4.97
C VAL A 158 -20.81 -12.06 -4.41
N LYS A 159 -19.94 -11.04 -4.49
CA LYS A 159 -20.15 -9.74 -3.83
C LYS A 159 -20.93 -8.74 -4.67
N TYR A 160 -20.72 -8.72 -5.99
CA TYR A 160 -21.19 -7.65 -6.87
C TYR A 160 -22.15 -8.11 -7.98
N GLU A 161 -22.29 -9.41 -8.27
CA GLU A 161 -23.24 -9.92 -9.27
C GLU A 161 -24.58 -10.38 -8.66
N ARG A 162 -25.05 -9.73 -7.59
CA ARG A 162 -26.40 -9.93 -7.05
C ARG A 162 -27.40 -8.96 -7.66
#